data_AF-A0A2U1TAN1-F1
#
_entry.id   AF-A0A2U1TAN1-F1
#
_cell.length_a   1.000
_cell.length_b   1.000
_cell.length_c   1.000
_cell.angle_alpha   90.00
_cell.angle_beta   90.00
_cell.angle_gamma   90.00
#
_symmetry.space_group_name_H-M   'P 1'
#
loop_
_entity.id
_entity.type
_entity.pdbx_description
1 polymer ?
#
loop_
_entity_poly.entity_id
_entity_poly.type
_entity_poly.pdbx_seq_one_letter_code
_entity_poly.pdbx_strand_id
1 'polypeptide(L)'
;MRVVSSLSGLGFATEFAGDLEGAVGALHLLTPRQVAALWPDLPDDFRNRLVEDRPDAIGNLGGVSYVDRSSANVARLVELRNQAEADLHLALGRSASSAGDAESARRAMEATDRLRGVELLANRFGSETDATDPVPHYLIELDGSVTGPPLAAVAVGDLNTAKFTSFFVPGMDSSVLQLSDYLRGVERMQEASVDSAAVLWLGYESPGPVDTVSTGHAEAGSVRLAAALASYDAVRDAAESLAEVTVIGHSYGSTTAALALASGNYGVSSFVIIGSAGVPAGLTIADLHVRPERVYVSQAREDALADTGRFWSGRANPAEPEWGAQFFGSDGTTLADGTILAAVKAHDVVGASRHFDHDKYLGDGTESLYDIQKIITGERHDITPGSRSIASDATLLAEGDGARP
;
A
#
# COMPACT_ATOMS: atom_id res chain seq x y z
N MET A 1 -2.96 31.07 15.40
CA MET A 1 -2.42 30.18 14.34
C MET A 1 -0.93 30.40 14.07
N ARG A 2 -0.45 31.61 13.73
CA ARG A 2 1.00 31.90 13.52
C ARG A 2 1.93 31.64 14.72
N VAL A 3 1.40 31.50 15.93
CA VAL A 3 2.20 31.35 17.16
C VAL A 3 2.64 29.91 17.40
N VAL A 4 1.82 28.91 17.03
CA VAL A 4 2.08 27.50 17.33
C VAL A 4 3.16 26.90 16.41
N SER A 5 3.16 27.27 15.13
CA SER A 5 4.13 26.77 14.14
C SER A 5 5.56 27.27 14.36
N SER A 6 5.80 28.11 15.36
CA SER A 6 7.11 28.66 15.72
C SER A 6 7.56 28.29 17.14
N LEU A 7 6.78 27.48 17.87
CA LEU A 7 7.17 27.02 19.19
C LEU A 7 8.26 25.95 19.07
N SER A 8 9.22 25.96 19.98
CA SER A 8 10.01 24.76 20.27
C SER A 8 9.11 23.69 20.90
N GLY A 9 9.54 22.43 20.89
CA GLY A 9 8.80 21.34 21.50
C GLY A 9 8.58 21.54 23.00
N LEU A 10 9.55 22.09 23.73
CA LEU A 10 9.35 22.49 25.13
C LEU A 10 8.31 23.61 25.28
N GLY A 11 8.32 24.60 24.38
CA GLY A 11 7.33 25.68 24.37
C GLY A 11 5.92 25.17 24.09
N PHE A 12 5.79 24.25 23.13
CA PHE A 12 4.53 23.58 22.80
C PHE A 12 4.01 22.76 23.99
N ALA A 13 4.85 21.90 24.58
CA ALA A 13 4.47 21.11 25.74
C ALA A 13 4.11 21.95 26.97
N THR A 14 4.75 23.11 27.15
CA THR A 14 4.42 24.06 28.24
C THR A 14 3.06 24.71 28.03
N GLU A 15 2.75 25.16 26.80
CA GLU A 15 1.46 25.75 26.45
C GLU A 15 0.29 24.79 26.71
N PHE A 16 0.50 23.50 26.41
CA PHE A 16 -0.54 22.47 26.49
C PHE A 16 -0.39 21.48 27.65
N ALA A 17 0.41 21.79 28.69
CA ALA A 17 0.76 20.84 29.75
C ALA A 17 -0.43 20.19 30.48
N GLY A 18 -1.59 20.84 30.47
CA GLY A 18 -2.86 20.35 31.03
C GLY A 18 -4.03 20.29 30.03
N ASP A 19 -3.77 20.40 28.72
CA ASP A 19 -4.79 20.41 27.67
C ASP A 19 -4.35 19.58 26.45
N LEU A 20 -4.37 18.25 26.61
CA LEU A 20 -4.01 17.33 25.52
C LEU A 20 -4.97 17.42 24.32
N GLU A 21 -6.25 17.73 24.56
CA GLU A 21 -7.22 17.97 23.47
C GLU A 21 -6.82 19.20 22.65
N GLY A 22 -6.47 20.29 23.32
CA GLY A 22 -5.94 21.49 22.68
C GLY A 22 -4.65 21.21 21.91
N ALA A 23 -3.75 20.39 22.47
CA ALA A 23 -2.52 19.98 21.80
C ALA A 23 -2.81 19.22 20.49
N VAL A 24 -3.69 18.22 20.54
CA VAL A 24 -4.12 17.44 19.37
C VAL A 24 -4.76 18.35 18.32
N GLY A 25 -5.68 19.22 18.74
CA GLY A 25 -6.30 20.19 17.85
C GLY A 25 -5.27 21.11 17.17
N ALA A 26 -4.25 21.54 17.92
CA ALA A 26 -3.17 22.36 17.38
C ALA A 26 -2.28 21.59 16.38
N LEU A 27 -1.96 20.33 16.68
CA LEU A 27 -1.18 19.46 15.77
C LEU A 27 -1.90 19.20 14.45
N HIS A 28 -3.22 18.96 14.45
CA HIS A 28 -3.99 18.73 13.22
C HIS A 28 -4.12 19.98 12.33
N LEU A 29 -3.81 21.16 12.86
CA LEU A 29 -3.74 22.40 12.06
C LEU A 29 -2.37 22.61 11.42
N LEU A 30 -1.36 21.82 11.80
CA LEU A 30 -0.03 21.84 11.21
C LEU A 30 0.02 20.95 9.97
N THR A 31 0.88 21.32 9.02
CA THR A 31 1.24 20.43 7.91
C THR A 31 2.10 19.27 8.41
N PRO A 32 2.15 18.12 7.69
CA PRO A 32 3.03 17.01 8.06
C PRO A 32 4.49 17.42 8.27
N ARG A 33 5.02 18.37 7.46
CA ARG A 33 6.39 18.89 7.62
C ARG A 33 6.59 19.65 8.93
N GLN A 34 5.59 20.42 9.35
CA GLN A 34 5.65 21.16 10.61
C GLN A 34 5.54 20.22 11.81
N VAL A 35 4.68 19.18 11.73
CA VAL A 35 4.63 18.14 12.75
C VAL A 35 5.96 17.39 12.80
N ALA A 36 6.53 16.99 11.67
CA ALA A 36 7.81 16.28 11.60
C ALA A 36 8.99 17.07 12.19
N ALA A 37 9.00 18.40 12.04
CA ALA A 37 10.01 19.26 12.66
C ALA A 37 9.80 19.41 14.18
N LEU A 38 8.55 19.44 14.65
CA LEU A 38 8.20 19.66 16.06
C LEU A 38 8.29 18.37 16.90
N TRP A 39 7.81 17.26 16.36
CA TRP A 39 7.60 15.99 17.06
C TRP A 39 8.85 15.44 17.78
N PRO A 40 10.05 15.41 17.16
CA PRO A 40 11.25 14.94 17.84
C PRO A 40 11.74 15.89 18.94
N ASP A 41 11.34 17.17 18.93
CA ASP A 41 11.71 18.19 19.94
C ASP A 41 10.75 18.21 21.14
N LEU A 42 9.62 17.48 21.08
CA LEU A 42 8.71 17.33 22.22
C LEU A 42 9.39 16.58 23.37
N PRO A 43 9.21 17.02 24.63
CA PRO A 43 9.60 16.24 25.79
C PRO A 43 8.99 14.84 25.75
N ASP A 44 9.80 13.82 26.07
CA ASP A 44 9.40 12.41 25.97
C ASP A 44 8.12 12.11 26.77
N ASP A 45 7.96 12.69 27.97
CA ASP A 45 6.77 12.48 28.81
C ASP A 45 5.49 13.06 28.20
N PHE A 46 5.61 14.17 27.47
CA PHE A 46 4.48 14.80 26.79
C PHE A 46 4.14 14.05 25.51
N ARG A 47 5.15 13.66 24.75
CA ARG A 47 4.98 12.82 23.54
C ARG A 47 4.34 11.47 23.88
N ASN A 48 4.81 10.80 24.92
CA ASN A 48 4.25 9.51 25.35
C ASN A 48 2.79 9.66 25.79
N ARG A 49 2.44 10.72 26.53
CA ARG A 49 1.03 11.00 26.88
C ARG A 49 0.15 11.21 25.66
N LEU A 50 0.62 11.92 24.63
CA LEU A 50 -0.13 12.06 23.38
C LEU A 50 -0.37 10.70 22.71
N VAL A 51 0.64 9.82 22.68
CA VAL A 51 0.53 8.48 22.08
C VAL A 51 -0.40 7.57 22.88
N GLU A 52 -0.28 7.58 24.20
CA GLU A 52 -1.04 6.69 25.11
C GLU A 52 -2.48 7.16 25.32
N ASP A 53 -2.70 8.45 25.54
CA ASP A 53 -4.01 8.99 25.90
C ASP A 53 -4.84 9.39 24.68
N ARG A 54 -4.19 9.74 23.55
CA ARG A 54 -4.83 10.17 22.30
C ARG A 54 -4.40 9.36 21.07
N PRO A 55 -4.41 8.02 21.14
CA PRO A 55 -3.92 7.18 20.04
C PRO A 55 -4.75 7.34 18.76
N ASP A 56 -6.05 7.68 18.88
CA ASP A 56 -6.97 7.97 17.77
C ASP A 56 -6.49 9.12 16.88
N ALA A 57 -5.92 10.15 17.50
CA ALA A 57 -5.42 11.32 16.82
C ALA A 57 -4.00 11.12 16.29
N ILE A 58 -3.14 10.44 17.05
CA ILE A 58 -1.72 10.32 16.75
C ILE A 58 -1.42 9.23 15.72
N GLY A 59 -2.15 8.12 15.74
CA GLY A 59 -1.85 6.93 14.92
C GLY A 59 -1.79 7.18 13.40
N ASN A 60 -2.54 8.17 12.91
CA ASN A 60 -2.55 8.57 11.50
C ASN A 60 -2.07 10.02 11.28
N LEU A 61 -1.54 10.70 12.30
CA LEU A 61 -1.09 12.08 12.17
C LEU A 61 0.21 12.14 11.34
N GLY A 62 0.13 12.73 10.15
CA GLY A 62 1.29 12.92 9.29
C GLY A 62 2.39 13.73 9.96
N GLY A 63 3.65 13.29 9.82
CA GLY A 63 4.81 13.90 10.45
C GLY A 63 5.19 13.31 11.81
N VAL A 64 4.33 12.53 12.45
CA VAL A 64 4.68 11.74 13.65
C VAL A 64 5.63 10.61 13.28
N SER A 65 6.55 10.25 14.17
CA SER A 65 7.46 9.11 13.98
C SER A 65 6.67 7.82 13.75
N TYR A 66 7.17 6.94 12.88
CA TYR A 66 6.45 5.70 12.56
C TYR A 66 6.36 4.71 13.73
N VAL A 67 7.29 4.79 14.68
CA VAL A 67 7.24 4.03 15.93
C VAL A 67 6.07 4.52 16.80
N ASP A 68 5.94 5.83 16.98
CA ASP A 68 4.86 6.42 17.78
C ASP A 68 3.49 6.20 17.12
N ARG A 69 3.41 6.30 15.79
CA ARG A 69 2.20 5.94 15.02
C ARG A 69 1.82 4.48 15.24
N SER A 70 2.80 3.58 15.20
CA SER A 70 2.58 2.16 15.46
C SER A 70 2.09 1.92 16.89
N SER A 71 2.74 2.49 17.90
CA SER A 71 2.30 2.36 19.29
C SER A 71 0.87 2.86 19.49
N ALA A 72 0.53 4.03 18.92
CA ALA A 72 -0.82 4.57 18.96
C ALA A 72 -1.83 3.64 18.25
N ASN A 73 -1.55 3.20 17.03
CA ASN A 73 -2.48 2.33 16.30
C ASN A 73 -2.66 0.96 16.96
N VAL A 74 -1.60 0.37 17.52
CA VAL A 74 -1.68 -0.90 18.25
C VAL A 74 -2.54 -0.75 19.50
N ALA A 75 -2.41 0.36 20.25
CA ALA A 75 -3.24 0.63 21.42
C ALA A 75 -4.75 0.67 21.10
N ARG A 76 -5.13 1.08 19.87
CA ARG A 76 -6.53 1.14 19.42
C ARG A 76 -7.14 -0.21 19.10
N LEU A 77 -6.35 -1.26 18.87
CA LEU A 77 -6.86 -2.57 18.42
C LEU A 77 -7.82 -3.21 19.43
N VAL A 78 -7.60 -2.99 20.72
CA VAL A 78 -8.49 -3.50 21.79
C VAL A 78 -9.87 -2.85 21.69
N GLU A 79 -9.92 -1.53 21.57
CA GLU A 79 -11.19 -0.80 21.44
C GLU A 79 -11.91 -1.17 20.14
N LEU A 80 -11.20 -1.16 19.01
CA LEU A 80 -11.77 -1.51 17.71
C LEU A 80 -12.32 -2.94 17.68
N ARG A 81 -11.67 -3.87 18.38
CA ARG A 81 -12.16 -5.26 18.51
C ARG A 81 -13.48 -5.28 19.26
N ASN A 82 -13.56 -4.64 20.42
CA ASN A 82 -14.79 -4.58 21.22
C ASN A 82 -15.94 -3.92 20.43
N GLN A 83 -15.65 -2.87 19.67
CA GLN A 83 -16.61 -2.22 18.79
C GLN A 83 -17.09 -3.17 17.68
N ALA A 84 -16.17 -3.85 16.99
CA ALA A 84 -16.50 -4.79 15.93
C ALA A 84 -17.32 -6.00 16.44
N GLU A 85 -17.02 -6.51 17.64
CA GLU A 85 -17.81 -7.57 18.29
C GLU A 85 -19.25 -7.11 18.59
N ALA A 86 -19.41 -5.89 19.11
CA ALA A 86 -20.72 -5.31 19.37
C ALA A 86 -21.53 -5.08 18.08
N ASP A 87 -20.88 -4.55 17.04
CA ASP A 87 -21.48 -4.33 15.72
C ASP A 87 -21.95 -5.64 15.09
N LEU A 88 -21.11 -6.69 15.15
CA LEU A 88 -21.46 -8.01 14.64
C LEU A 88 -22.65 -8.60 15.40
N HIS A 89 -22.68 -8.48 16.73
CA HIS A 89 -23.80 -8.95 17.53
C HIS A 89 -25.12 -8.28 17.12
N LEU A 90 -25.10 -6.95 16.92
CA LEU A 90 -26.27 -6.20 16.45
C LEU A 90 -26.69 -6.58 15.03
N ALA A 91 -25.72 -6.77 14.13
CA ALA A 91 -25.98 -7.13 12.74
C ALA A 91 -26.60 -8.54 12.61
N LEU A 92 -26.09 -9.51 13.37
CA LEU A 92 -26.64 -10.88 13.42
C LEU A 92 -28.05 -10.91 14.01
N GLY A 93 -28.30 -10.14 15.09
CA GLY A 93 -29.63 -10.02 15.67
C GLY A 93 -30.65 -9.45 14.68
N ARG A 94 -30.27 -8.43 13.90
CA ARG A 94 -31.10 -7.88 12.82
C ARG A 94 -31.35 -8.91 11.73
N SER A 95 -30.29 -9.52 11.20
CA SER A 95 -30.37 -10.54 10.13
C SER A 95 -31.29 -11.70 10.50
N ALA A 96 -31.23 -12.19 11.75
CA ALA A 96 -32.11 -13.23 12.26
C ALA A 96 -33.58 -12.79 12.34
N SER A 97 -33.84 -11.53 12.70
CA SER A 97 -35.20 -10.96 12.79
C SER A 97 -35.82 -10.62 11.42
N SER A 98 -34.98 -10.38 10.41
CA SER A 98 -35.36 -9.98 9.05
C SER A 98 -35.10 -11.11 8.05
N ALA A 99 -35.60 -12.31 8.33
CA ALA A 99 -35.33 -13.50 7.54
C ALA A 99 -35.57 -13.27 6.02
N GLY A 100 -34.51 -13.36 5.22
CA GLY A 100 -34.55 -13.16 3.76
C GLY A 100 -34.22 -11.74 3.29
N ASP A 101 -33.95 -10.78 4.19
CA ASP A 101 -33.50 -9.44 3.81
C ASP A 101 -32.01 -9.45 3.42
N ALA A 102 -31.74 -9.25 2.12
CA ALA A 102 -30.39 -9.29 1.56
C ALA A 102 -29.47 -8.21 2.16
N GLU A 103 -30.04 -7.05 2.51
CA GLU A 103 -29.29 -5.93 3.08
C GLU A 103 -28.81 -6.24 4.50
N SER A 104 -29.66 -6.84 5.33
CA SER A 104 -29.28 -7.28 6.68
C SER A 104 -28.27 -8.42 6.65
N ALA A 105 -28.35 -9.32 5.68
CA ALA A 105 -27.33 -10.34 5.45
C ALA A 105 -25.98 -9.71 5.05
N ARG A 106 -25.98 -8.74 4.14
CA ARG A 106 -24.79 -7.99 3.72
C ARG A 106 -24.11 -7.30 4.91
N ARG A 107 -24.86 -6.59 5.75
CA ARG A 107 -24.31 -5.94 6.95
C ARG A 107 -23.70 -6.92 7.95
N ALA A 108 -24.30 -8.11 8.09
CA ALA A 108 -23.74 -9.14 8.96
C ALA A 108 -22.41 -9.70 8.40
N MET A 109 -22.31 -9.86 7.08
CA MET A 109 -21.05 -10.23 6.42
C MET A 109 -19.98 -9.14 6.61
N GLU A 110 -20.32 -7.88 6.38
CA GLU A 110 -19.40 -6.75 6.57
C GLU A 110 -18.89 -6.63 8.01
N ALA A 111 -19.79 -6.77 8.99
CA ALA A 111 -19.40 -6.78 10.40
C ALA A 111 -18.52 -7.99 10.77
N THR A 112 -18.74 -9.14 10.12
CA THR A 112 -17.90 -10.34 10.29
C THR A 112 -16.49 -10.08 9.75
N ASP A 113 -16.39 -9.51 8.55
CA ASP A 113 -15.13 -9.19 7.90
C ASP A 113 -14.38 -8.08 8.65
N ARG A 114 -15.08 -7.08 9.20
CA ARG A 114 -14.52 -6.08 10.10
C ARG A 114 -13.86 -6.72 11.31
N LEU A 115 -14.60 -7.56 12.05
CA LEU A 115 -14.08 -8.24 13.24
C LEU A 115 -12.86 -9.09 12.89
N ARG A 116 -12.95 -9.88 11.82
CA ARG A 116 -11.84 -10.72 11.35
C ARG A 116 -10.60 -9.89 11.00
N GLY A 117 -10.77 -8.75 10.35
CA GLY A 117 -9.66 -7.85 10.01
C GLY A 117 -8.98 -7.28 11.26
N VAL A 118 -9.77 -6.82 12.24
CA VAL A 118 -9.22 -6.34 13.52
C VAL A 118 -8.51 -7.46 14.28
N GLU A 119 -9.06 -8.67 14.30
CA GLU A 119 -8.43 -9.83 14.94
C GLU A 119 -7.11 -10.21 14.26
N LEU A 120 -7.01 -10.13 12.93
CA LEU A 120 -5.74 -10.38 12.22
C LEU A 120 -4.65 -9.37 12.63
N LEU A 121 -5.00 -8.09 12.73
CA LEU A 121 -4.08 -7.05 13.22
C LEU A 121 -3.73 -7.27 14.70
N ALA A 122 -4.72 -7.54 15.55
CA ALA A 122 -4.50 -7.79 16.97
C ALA A 122 -3.63 -9.03 17.20
N ASN A 123 -3.79 -10.09 16.40
CA ASN A 123 -2.93 -11.27 16.50
C ASN A 123 -1.49 -10.98 16.04
N ARG A 124 -1.30 -10.14 15.03
CA ARG A 124 0.03 -9.76 14.54
C ARG A 124 0.78 -8.85 15.52
N PHE A 125 0.09 -7.93 16.18
CA PHE A 125 0.69 -6.88 17.00
C PHE A 125 0.44 -7.02 18.52
N GLY A 126 -0.38 -7.98 18.95
CA GLY A 126 -0.84 -8.13 20.34
C GLY A 126 -0.11 -9.20 21.17
N SER A 127 0.66 -10.10 20.55
CA SER A 127 1.66 -10.88 21.28
C SER A 127 2.93 -10.05 21.43
N GLU A 128 3.58 -10.11 22.60
CA GLU A 128 5.02 -9.81 22.66
C GLU A 128 5.63 -10.58 21.50
N THR A 129 6.18 -9.84 20.53
CA THR A 129 6.74 -10.31 19.26
C THR A 129 7.21 -11.75 19.38
N ASP A 130 6.68 -12.64 18.53
CA ASP A 130 7.29 -13.95 18.32
C ASP A 130 8.78 -13.66 18.08
N ALA A 131 9.63 -13.99 19.07
CA ALA A 131 11.04 -13.57 19.14
C ALA A 131 11.90 -14.20 18.02
N THR A 132 11.23 -14.76 17.02
CA THR A 132 11.74 -15.44 15.84
C THR A 132 11.73 -14.57 14.59
N ASP A 133 11.00 -13.44 14.57
CA ASP A 133 11.00 -12.53 13.41
C ASP A 133 12.13 -11.49 13.56
N PRO A 134 13.22 -11.57 12.77
CA PRO A 134 14.38 -10.72 12.95
C PRO A 134 14.13 -9.26 12.54
N VAL A 135 13.06 -8.98 11.78
CA VAL A 135 12.75 -7.65 11.26
C VAL A 135 11.47 -7.12 11.91
N PRO A 136 11.49 -5.93 12.52
CA PRO A 136 10.33 -5.38 13.21
C PRO A 136 9.21 -5.00 12.23
N HIS A 137 7.97 -5.14 12.71
CA HIS A 137 6.76 -4.74 12.00
C HIS A 137 6.08 -3.58 12.71
N TYR A 138 5.58 -2.60 11.96
CA TYR A 138 4.92 -1.40 12.50
C TYR A 138 3.55 -1.19 11.85
N LEU A 139 2.50 -1.01 12.65
CA LEU A 139 1.15 -0.67 12.18
C LEU A 139 1.04 0.84 11.97
N ILE A 140 1.51 1.31 10.83
CA ILE A 140 1.73 2.75 10.60
C ILE A 140 0.46 3.51 10.21
N GLU A 141 -0.56 2.83 9.68
CA GLU A 141 -1.89 3.40 9.44
C GLU A 141 -2.97 2.44 9.94
N LEU A 142 -4.03 3.00 10.53
CA LEU A 142 -5.22 2.26 10.94
C LEU A 142 -6.48 3.12 10.87
N ASP A 143 -7.42 2.73 10.01
CA ASP A 143 -8.72 3.36 9.86
C ASP A 143 -9.85 2.33 9.96
N GLY A 144 -10.46 2.26 11.15
CA GLY A 144 -11.63 1.42 11.42
C GLY A 144 -12.97 2.08 11.10
N SER A 145 -13.00 3.26 10.47
CA SER A 145 -14.26 3.97 10.18
C SER A 145 -14.99 3.44 8.94
N VAL A 146 -14.31 2.68 8.08
CA VAL A 146 -14.89 2.04 6.89
C VAL A 146 -15.81 0.87 7.26
N THR A 147 -16.79 0.55 6.40
CA THR A 147 -17.83 -0.46 6.68
C THR A 147 -17.26 -1.87 6.85
N GLY A 148 -16.33 -2.27 5.99
CA GLY A 148 -15.75 -3.61 5.97
C GLY A 148 -14.52 -3.76 6.89
N PRO A 149 -13.54 -4.60 6.49
CA PRO A 149 -12.24 -4.68 7.15
C PRO A 149 -11.61 -3.28 7.32
N PRO A 150 -10.91 -3.02 8.44
CA PRO A 150 -10.22 -1.75 8.61
C PRO A 150 -9.20 -1.54 7.48
N LEU A 151 -8.99 -0.29 7.09
CA LEU A 151 -7.86 0.06 6.22
C LEU A 151 -6.61 0.16 7.09
N ALA A 152 -5.48 -0.31 6.57
CA ALA A 152 -4.23 -0.34 7.32
C ALA A 152 -3.01 -0.18 6.43
N ALA A 153 -1.89 0.21 7.02
CA ALA A 153 -0.59 0.06 6.39
C ALA A 153 0.39 -0.52 7.40
N VAL A 154 1.21 -1.47 6.94
CA VAL A 154 2.19 -2.16 7.78
C VAL A 154 3.58 -1.97 7.16
N ALA A 155 4.51 -1.43 7.93
CA ALA A 155 5.92 -1.41 7.56
C ALA A 155 6.62 -2.66 8.07
N VAL A 156 7.52 -3.20 7.24
CA VAL A 156 8.51 -4.24 7.54
C VAL A 156 9.86 -3.53 7.53
N GLY A 157 10.53 -3.47 8.68
CA GLY A 157 11.76 -2.69 8.88
C GLY A 157 11.51 -1.25 9.33
N ASP A 158 12.57 -0.57 9.76
CA ASP A 158 12.49 0.80 10.31
C ASP A 158 12.55 1.85 9.17
N LEU A 159 11.42 2.52 8.95
CA LEU A 159 11.28 3.59 7.98
C LEU A 159 12.13 4.84 8.27
N ASN A 160 12.54 5.08 9.52
CA ASN A 160 13.33 6.26 9.88
C ASN A 160 14.80 6.12 9.46
N THR A 161 15.32 4.89 9.44
CA THR A 161 16.75 4.61 9.16
C THR A 161 17.00 3.98 7.79
N ALA A 162 15.95 3.51 7.11
CA ALA A 162 16.08 2.86 5.81
C ALA A 162 16.70 3.79 4.76
N LYS A 163 17.62 3.24 3.96
CA LYS A 163 18.16 3.89 2.75
C LYS A 163 17.30 3.63 1.53
N PHE A 164 16.56 2.52 1.54
CA PHE A 164 15.65 2.13 0.47
C PHE A 164 14.28 1.88 1.08
N THR A 165 13.26 2.56 0.55
CA THR A 165 11.89 2.40 1.03
C THR A 165 10.98 2.03 -0.10
N SER A 166 10.23 0.95 0.05
CA SER A 166 9.26 0.52 -0.96
C SER A 166 7.83 0.57 -0.44
N PHE A 167 6.90 1.18 -1.17
CA PHE A 167 5.47 1.14 -0.89
C PHE A 167 4.77 0.22 -1.88
N PHE A 168 4.23 -0.90 -1.41
CA PHE A 168 3.45 -1.83 -2.19
C PHE A 168 1.95 -1.51 -2.12
N VAL A 169 1.35 -1.26 -3.29
CA VAL A 169 -0.07 -0.93 -3.47
C VAL A 169 -0.74 -2.10 -4.20
N PRO A 170 -1.48 -2.97 -3.48
CA PRO A 170 -2.10 -4.15 -4.04
C PRO A 170 -3.31 -3.83 -4.95
N GLY A 171 -3.84 -4.87 -5.61
CA GLY A 171 -4.91 -4.78 -6.60
C GLY A 171 -6.34 -4.92 -6.07
N MET A 172 -7.21 -5.51 -6.89
CA MET A 172 -8.59 -5.85 -6.50
C MET A 172 -8.60 -6.89 -5.37
N ASP A 173 -9.72 -6.97 -4.63
CA ASP A 173 -9.92 -7.91 -3.52
C ASP A 173 -8.80 -7.86 -2.45
N SER A 174 -8.11 -6.73 -2.32
CA SER A 174 -7.07 -6.52 -1.33
C SER A 174 -7.63 -5.85 -0.09
N SER A 175 -7.47 -6.50 1.07
CA SER A 175 -7.82 -5.92 2.35
C SER A 175 -6.95 -6.50 3.47
N VAL A 176 -7.18 -6.06 4.71
CA VAL A 176 -6.56 -6.67 5.89
C VAL A 176 -6.87 -8.17 6.01
N LEU A 177 -7.93 -8.68 5.37
CA LEU A 177 -8.20 -10.12 5.32
C LEU A 177 -7.11 -10.93 4.61
N GLN A 178 -6.34 -10.30 3.72
CA GLN A 178 -5.20 -10.86 2.98
C GLN A 178 -3.85 -10.41 3.56
N LEU A 179 -3.84 -9.78 4.74
CA LEU A 179 -2.64 -9.18 5.35
C LEU A 179 -1.45 -10.16 5.38
N SER A 180 -1.67 -11.36 5.91
CA SER A 180 -0.62 -12.37 6.07
C SER A 180 -0.07 -12.88 4.75
N ASP A 181 -0.86 -12.87 3.68
CA ASP A 181 -0.41 -13.30 2.35
C ASP A 181 0.47 -12.23 1.73
N TYR A 182 -0.03 -10.99 1.65
CA TYR A 182 0.71 -9.87 1.10
C TYR A 182 1.99 -9.56 1.87
N LEU A 183 1.98 -9.69 3.21
CA LEU A 183 3.17 -9.48 4.02
C LEU A 183 4.32 -10.40 3.63
N ARG A 184 4.08 -11.64 3.18
CA ARG A 184 5.18 -12.50 2.71
C ARG A 184 5.91 -11.93 1.50
N GLY A 185 5.16 -11.32 0.57
CA GLY A 185 5.75 -10.65 -0.59
C GLY A 185 6.50 -9.38 -0.19
N VAL A 186 5.93 -8.60 0.73
CA VAL A 186 6.54 -7.36 1.23
C VAL A 186 7.77 -7.62 2.10
N GLU A 187 7.79 -8.69 2.90
CA GLU A 187 8.97 -9.21 3.60
C GLU A 187 10.11 -9.48 2.61
N ARG A 188 9.83 -10.18 1.50
CA ARG A 188 10.82 -10.40 0.43
C ARG A 188 11.28 -9.12 -0.26
N MET A 189 10.41 -8.11 -0.39
CA MET A 189 10.83 -6.79 -0.88
C MET A 189 11.79 -6.11 0.11
N GLN A 190 11.53 -6.24 1.42
CA GLN A 190 12.42 -5.75 2.46
C GLN A 190 13.78 -6.48 2.43
N GLU A 191 13.81 -7.78 2.10
CA GLU A 191 15.04 -8.57 1.96
C GLU A 191 15.98 -8.09 0.83
N ALA A 192 15.57 -7.13 -0.01
CA ALA A 192 16.43 -6.52 -1.02
C ALA A 192 17.75 -5.97 -0.45
N SER A 193 17.74 -5.48 0.79
CA SER A 193 18.92 -5.04 1.53
C SER A 193 18.62 -4.96 3.03
N VAL A 194 19.65 -5.11 3.87
CA VAL A 194 19.54 -4.85 5.32
C VAL A 194 19.17 -3.40 5.65
N ASP A 195 19.44 -2.47 4.73
CA ASP A 195 19.09 -1.04 4.84
C ASP A 195 17.70 -0.73 4.23
N SER A 196 16.92 -1.76 3.86
CA SER A 196 15.58 -1.57 3.27
C SER A 196 14.47 -1.62 4.31
N ALA A 197 13.40 -0.86 4.05
CA ALA A 197 12.11 -1.03 4.67
C ALA A 197 11.02 -1.10 3.59
N ALA A 198 9.98 -1.91 3.82
CA ALA A 198 8.90 -2.12 2.87
C ALA A 198 7.53 -1.93 3.54
N VAL A 199 6.62 -1.21 2.87
CA VAL A 199 5.29 -0.92 3.36
C VAL A 199 4.26 -1.70 2.53
N LEU A 200 3.49 -2.55 3.19
CA LEU A 200 2.23 -3.04 2.66
C LEU A 200 1.16 -1.98 2.90
N TRP A 201 0.67 -1.34 1.83
CA TRP A 201 -0.33 -0.28 1.93
C TRP A 201 -1.73 -0.77 1.54
N LEU A 202 -2.52 -1.16 2.54
CA LEU A 202 -3.94 -1.53 2.43
C LEU A 202 -4.83 -0.33 2.83
N GLY A 203 -4.42 0.87 2.41
CA GLY A 203 -4.99 2.14 2.87
C GLY A 203 -6.18 2.64 2.05
N TYR A 204 -6.83 1.79 1.25
CA TYR A 204 -8.01 2.12 0.44
C TYR A 204 -8.97 0.94 0.29
N GLU A 205 -10.25 1.23 0.06
CA GLU A 205 -11.25 0.21 -0.26
C GLU A 205 -11.03 -0.25 -1.71
N SER A 206 -10.33 -1.37 -1.90
CA SER A 206 -10.09 -1.93 -3.23
C SER A 206 -11.39 -2.41 -3.87
N PRO A 207 -11.53 -2.33 -5.20
CA PRO A 207 -12.72 -2.84 -5.88
C PRO A 207 -12.80 -4.36 -5.76
N GLY A 208 -14.02 -4.90 -5.75
CA GLY A 208 -14.27 -6.30 -6.07
C GLY A 208 -14.28 -6.54 -7.58
N PRO A 209 -14.42 -7.80 -8.06
CA PRO A 209 -14.26 -8.15 -9.48
C PRO A 209 -15.15 -7.35 -10.44
N VAL A 210 -16.38 -7.03 -10.03
CA VAL A 210 -17.38 -6.32 -10.86
C VAL A 210 -17.09 -4.82 -10.94
N ASP A 211 -16.51 -4.23 -9.88
CA ASP A 211 -16.28 -2.79 -9.77
C ASP A 211 -14.94 -2.35 -10.37
N THR A 212 -14.08 -3.30 -10.77
CA THR A 212 -12.76 -3.06 -11.35
C THR A 212 -12.78 -2.20 -12.62
N VAL A 213 -13.91 -2.16 -13.34
CA VAL A 213 -14.08 -1.31 -14.52
C VAL A 213 -14.05 0.18 -14.13
N SER A 214 -14.62 0.55 -12.98
CA SER A 214 -14.72 1.93 -12.50
C SER A 214 -13.39 2.46 -11.96
N THR A 215 -13.12 3.74 -12.14
CA THR A 215 -11.93 4.43 -11.57
C THR A 215 -12.17 4.96 -10.14
N GLY A 216 -13.41 4.93 -9.63
CA GLY A 216 -13.76 5.59 -8.36
C GLY A 216 -12.95 5.11 -7.16
N HIS A 217 -12.70 3.79 -7.03
CA HIS A 217 -11.86 3.25 -5.96
C HIS A 217 -10.40 3.71 -6.08
N ALA A 218 -9.86 3.77 -7.30
CA ALA A 218 -8.51 4.25 -7.55
C ALA A 218 -8.39 5.75 -7.27
N GLU A 219 -9.39 6.55 -7.62
CA GLU A 219 -9.43 7.98 -7.33
C GLU A 219 -9.44 8.24 -5.82
N ALA A 220 -10.36 7.59 -5.09
CA ALA A 220 -10.42 7.70 -3.63
C ALA A 220 -9.13 7.19 -2.95
N GLY A 221 -8.61 6.05 -3.41
CA GLY A 221 -7.36 5.49 -2.91
C GLY A 221 -6.15 6.38 -3.20
N SER A 222 -6.12 7.04 -4.36
CA SER A 222 -4.97 7.89 -4.75
C SER A 222 -4.81 9.11 -3.85
N VAL A 223 -5.92 9.70 -3.37
CA VAL A 223 -5.88 10.78 -2.38
C VAL A 223 -5.27 10.30 -1.06
N ARG A 224 -5.65 9.11 -0.61
CA ARG A 224 -5.13 8.51 0.63
C ARG A 224 -3.65 8.14 0.50
N LEU A 225 -3.25 7.54 -0.63
CA LEU A 225 -1.86 7.19 -0.92
C LEU A 225 -0.98 8.43 -1.04
N ALA A 226 -1.47 9.50 -1.71
CA ALA A 226 -0.78 10.77 -1.79
C ALA A 226 -0.53 11.38 -0.40
N ALA A 227 -1.51 11.29 0.51
CA ALA A 227 -1.35 11.75 1.89
C ALA A 227 -0.33 10.89 2.68
N ALA A 228 -0.33 9.58 2.48
CA ALA A 228 0.65 8.66 3.07
C ALA A 228 2.08 8.98 2.59
N LEU A 229 2.27 9.15 1.28
CA LEU A 229 3.55 9.51 0.68
C LEU A 229 4.03 10.91 1.11
N ALA A 230 3.14 11.90 1.17
CA ALA A 230 3.46 13.23 1.68
C ALA A 230 3.86 13.22 3.16
N SER A 231 3.25 12.34 3.96
CA SER A 231 3.62 12.15 5.37
C SER A 231 5.00 11.51 5.51
N TYR A 232 5.30 10.51 4.67
CA TYR A 232 6.63 9.89 4.64
C TYR A 232 7.71 10.88 4.21
N ASP A 233 7.47 11.61 3.12
CA ASP A 233 8.35 12.67 2.61
C ASP A 233 8.64 13.74 3.66
N ALA A 234 7.64 14.16 4.43
CA ALA A 234 7.80 15.13 5.51
C ALA A 234 8.72 14.63 6.64
N VAL A 235 8.58 13.37 7.07
CA VAL A 235 9.43 12.77 8.11
C VAL A 235 10.86 12.61 7.59
N ARG A 236 11.02 12.10 6.37
CA ARG A 236 12.33 11.93 5.72
C ARG A 236 13.06 13.27 5.61
N ASP A 237 12.38 14.31 5.14
CA ASP A 237 12.97 15.64 4.96
C ASP A 237 13.36 16.28 6.28
N ALA A 238 12.54 16.14 7.33
CA ALA A 238 12.88 16.63 8.67
C ALA A 238 14.09 15.91 9.27
N ALA A 239 14.29 14.63 8.90
CA ALA A 239 15.46 13.83 9.28
C ALA A 239 16.67 14.00 8.35
N GLU A 240 16.58 14.87 7.32
CA GLU A 240 17.59 15.04 6.28
C GLU A 240 17.99 13.71 5.58
N SER A 241 17.07 12.75 5.54
CA SER A 241 17.32 11.43 4.97
C SER A 241 17.31 11.46 3.45
N LEU A 242 18.26 10.76 2.83
CA LEU A 242 18.38 10.61 1.38
C LEU A 242 17.77 9.30 0.87
N ALA A 243 16.81 8.74 1.62
CA ALA A 243 16.19 7.46 1.28
C ALA A 243 15.59 7.46 -0.14
N GLU A 244 15.96 6.47 -0.92
CA GLU A 244 15.41 6.21 -2.26
C GLU A 244 14.05 5.53 -2.11
N VAL A 245 13.01 6.15 -2.67
CA VAL A 245 11.63 5.68 -2.51
C VAL A 245 11.11 5.05 -3.79
N THR A 246 10.62 3.83 -3.69
CA THR A 246 10.00 3.11 -4.79
C THR A 246 8.53 2.84 -4.46
N VAL A 247 7.62 3.25 -5.34
CA VAL A 247 6.22 2.81 -5.27
C VAL A 247 6.04 1.63 -6.22
N ILE A 248 5.40 0.55 -5.76
CA ILE A 248 5.10 -0.64 -6.54
C ILE A 248 3.59 -0.79 -6.60
N GLY A 249 2.99 -0.59 -7.77
CA GLY A 249 1.57 -0.82 -8.00
C GLY A 249 1.35 -2.17 -8.67
N HIS A 250 0.47 -2.99 -8.10
CA HIS A 250 0.03 -4.25 -8.69
C HIS A 250 -1.41 -4.16 -9.20
N SER A 251 -1.68 -4.67 -10.40
CA SER A 251 -3.05 -4.78 -10.93
C SER A 251 -3.79 -3.44 -10.85
N TYR A 252 -4.95 -3.37 -10.18
CA TYR A 252 -5.72 -2.14 -9.96
C TYR A 252 -4.96 -1.09 -9.13
N GLY A 253 -4.10 -1.51 -8.20
CA GLY A 253 -3.20 -0.65 -7.43
C GLY A 253 -2.23 0.15 -8.31
N SER A 254 -1.94 -0.32 -9.53
CA SER A 254 -1.22 0.46 -10.54
C SER A 254 -1.93 1.75 -10.91
N THR A 255 -3.27 1.70 -11.09
CA THR A 255 -4.05 2.91 -11.38
C THR A 255 -4.04 3.84 -10.16
N THR A 256 -4.27 3.31 -8.96
CA THR A 256 -4.27 4.07 -7.70
C THR A 256 -2.94 4.80 -7.49
N ALA A 257 -1.83 4.08 -7.67
CA ALA A 257 -0.48 4.64 -7.57
C ALA A 257 -0.18 5.68 -8.65
N ALA A 258 -0.52 5.41 -9.92
CA ALA A 258 -0.30 6.37 -11.01
C ALA A 258 -1.06 7.68 -10.78
N LEU A 259 -2.32 7.61 -10.33
CA LEU A 259 -3.12 8.79 -9.98
C LEU A 259 -2.50 9.58 -8.83
N ALA A 260 -2.01 8.88 -7.79
CA ALA A 260 -1.36 9.54 -6.65
C ALA A 260 -0.08 10.27 -7.11
N LEU A 261 0.79 9.59 -7.86
CA LEU A 261 2.05 10.15 -8.36
C LEU A 261 1.86 11.28 -9.39
N ALA A 262 0.73 11.31 -10.09
CA ALA A 262 0.38 12.43 -10.96
C ALA A 262 -0.14 13.65 -10.18
N SER A 263 -0.67 13.45 -8.97
CA SER A 263 -1.26 14.54 -8.18
C SER A 263 -0.24 15.48 -7.51
N GLY A 264 1.00 15.03 -7.33
CA GLY A 264 2.05 15.85 -6.72
C GLY A 264 3.39 15.13 -6.59
N ASN A 265 4.42 15.92 -6.27
CA ASN A 265 5.75 15.41 -5.98
C ASN A 265 5.88 15.08 -4.48
N TYR A 266 6.06 13.79 -4.19
CA TYR A 266 6.26 13.26 -2.83
C TYR A 266 7.65 12.64 -2.65
N GLY A 267 8.62 13.07 -3.48
CA GLY A 267 9.98 12.57 -3.47
C GLY A 267 10.07 11.06 -3.71
N VAL A 268 9.18 10.54 -4.57
CA VAL A 268 9.22 9.17 -5.07
C VAL A 268 10.25 9.10 -6.19
N SER A 269 11.22 8.22 -6.03
CA SER A 269 12.34 8.10 -6.94
C SER A 269 12.09 7.15 -8.10
N SER A 270 11.33 6.09 -7.85
CA SER A 270 11.01 5.06 -8.87
C SER A 270 9.54 4.63 -8.75
N PHE A 271 8.94 4.27 -9.86
CA PHE A 271 7.62 3.66 -9.90
C PHE A 271 7.70 2.34 -10.64
N VAL A 272 7.24 1.26 -10.02
CA VAL A 272 7.20 -0.08 -10.59
C VAL A 272 5.76 -0.50 -10.76
N ILE A 273 5.42 -0.99 -11.94
CA ILE A 273 4.08 -1.41 -12.32
C ILE A 273 4.14 -2.90 -12.67
N ILE A 274 3.39 -3.74 -11.97
CA ILE A 274 3.35 -5.19 -12.25
C ILE A 274 1.93 -5.68 -12.48
N GLY A 275 1.73 -6.51 -13.51
CA GLY A 275 0.43 -7.10 -13.83
C GLY A 275 -0.67 -6.06 -13.97
N SER A 276 -0.40 -4.91 -14.60
CA SER A 276 -1.26 -3.71 -14.52
C SER A 276 -2.66 -3.90 -15.08
N ALA A 277 -3.69 -3.43 -14.36
CA ALA A 277 -5.03 -3.22 -14.89
C ALA A 277 -5.15 -1.92 -15.73
N GLY A 278 -4.02 -1.27 -16.01
CA GLY A 278 -3.91 -0.05 -16.79
C GLY A 278 -3.80 1.21 -15.92
N VAL A 279 -3.50 2.32 -16.58
CA VAL A 279 -3.49 3.68 -16.00
C VAL A 279 -4.58 4.53 -16.68
N PRO A 280 -5.06 5.63 -16.07
CA PRO A 280 -6.07 6.47 -16.69
C PRO A 280 -5.69 6.85 -18.14
N ALA A 281 -6.63 6.78 -19.09
CA ALA A 281 -6.32 6.88 -20.52
C ALA A 281 -5.62 8.17 -20.94
N GLY A 282 -5.86 9.28 -20.22
CA GLY A 282 -5.21 10.56 -20.47
C GLY A 282 -3.89 10.77 -19.72
N LEU A 283 -3.48 9.82 -18.87
CA LEU A 283 -2.27 9.93 -18.06
C LEU A 283 -1.08 9.34 -18.83
N THR A 284 -0.08 10.18 -19.04
CA THR A 284 1.20 9.83 -19.65
C THR A 284 2.30 9.72 -18.59
N ILE A 285 3.41 9.09 -18.95
CA ILE A 285 4.59 9.01 -18.06
C ILE A 285 5.11 10.39 -17.64
N ALA A 286 4.90 11.44 -18.44
CA ALA A 286 5.34 12.80 -18.15
C ALA A 286 4.46 13.53 -17.13
N ASP A 287 3.23 13.03 -16.90
CA ASP A 287 2.34 13.56 -15.87
C ASP A 287 2.72 13.06 -14.47
N LEU A 288 3.51 11.99 -14.40
CA LEU A 288 4.03 11.46 -13.14
C LEU A 288 5.12 12.40 -12.59
N HIS A 289 5.08 12.66 -11.30
CA HIS A 289 6.18 13.33 -10.59
C HIS A 289 7.34 12.36 -10.28
N VAL A 290 7.64 11.48 -11.22
CA VAL A 290 8.73 10.49 -11.19
C VAL A 290 9.50 10.61 -12.50
N ARG A 291 10.82 10.49 -12.45
CA ARG A 291 11.65 10.55 -13.66
C ARG A 291 11.27 9.42 -14.63
N PRO A 292 10.97 9.69 -15.91
CA PRO A 292 10.53 8.66 -16.87
C PRO A 292 11.46 7.45 -16.96
N GLU A 293 12.78 7.66 -16.91
CA GLU A 293 13.78 6.59 -16.93
C GLU A 293 13.79 5.71 -15.66
N ARG A 294 13.05 6.11 -14.63
CA ARG A 294 12.87 5.40 -13.36
C ARG A 294 11.45 4.85 -13.19
N VAL A 295 10.67 4.81 -14.26
CA VAL A 295 9.38 4.12 -14.31
C VAL A 295 9.58 2.77 -14.99
N TYR A 296 9.22 1.71 -14.30
CA TYR A 296 9.40 0.32 -14.69
C TYR A 296 8.06 -0.36 -14.80
N VAL A 297 7.95 -1.28 -15.75
CA VAL A 297 6.73 -2.06 -15.97
C VAL A 297 7.11 -3.50 -16.28
N SER A 298 6.33 -4.44 -15.77
CA SER A 298 6.42 -5.84 -16.14
C SER A 298 5.03 -6.47 -16.22
N GLN A 299 4.88 -7.38 -17.16
CA GLN A 299 3.68 -8.17 -17.34
C GLN A 299 4.10 -9.57 -17.79
N ALA A 300 3.76 -10.57 -16.98
CA ALA A 300 4.04 -11.96 -17.29
C ALA A 300 3.16 -12.43 -18.46
N ARG A 301 3.73 -13.24 -19.36
CA ARG A 301 3.01 -13.74 -20.54
C ARG A 301 1.79 -14.60 -20.20
N GLU A 302 1.82 -15.27 -19.07
CA GLU A 302 0.73 -16.13 -18.58
C GLU A 302 -0.30 -15.36 -17.73
N ASP A 303 -0.14 -14.04 -17.56
CA ASP A 303 -1.09 -13.17 -16.84
C ASP A 303 -2.23 -12.69 -17.75
N ALA A 304 -3.24 -13.54 -17.94
CA ALA A 304 -4.42 -13.24 -18.76
C ALA A 304 -5.43 -12.26 -18.10
N LEU A 305 -5.36 -12.07 -16.77
CA LEU A 305 -6.29 -11.21 -16.05
C LEU A 305 -5.96 -9.73 -16.25
N ALA A 306 -4.67 -9.39 -16.30
CA ALA A 306 -4.23 -8.02 -16.59
C ALA A 306 -4.77 -7.53 -17.94
N ASP A 307 -4.69 -8.36 -18.99
CA ASP A 307 -5.19 -8.04 -20.32
C ASP A 307 -6.71 -7.88 -20.36
N THR A 308 -7.43 -8.78 -19.68
CA THR A 308 -8.90 -8.74 -19.63
C THR A 308 -9.37 -7.47 -18.92
N GLY A 309 -8.83 -7.15 -17.74
CA GLY A 309 -9.24 -5.96 -16.97
C GLY A 309 -8.97 -4.64 -17.71
N ARG A 310 -7.87 -4.53 -18.45
CA ARG A 310 -7.57 -3.36 -19.29
C ARG A 310 -8.55 -3.20 -20.44
N PHE A 311 -8.83 -4.29 -21.15
CA PHE A 311 -9.73 -4.26 -22.30
C PHE A 311 -11.12 -3.70 -21.96
N TRP A 312 -11.68 -4.11 -20.82
CA TRP A 312 -13.01 -3.66 -20.39
C TRP A 312 -13.04 -2.26 -19.77
N SER A 313 -11.92 -1.75 -19.29
CA SER A 313 -11.86 -0.45 -18.60
C SER A 313 -11.50 0.73 -19.51
N GLY A 314 -10.96 0.49 -20.71
CA GLY A 314 -10.50 1.55 -21.61
C GLY A 314 -9.28 2.33 -21.10
N ARG A 315 -8.58 1.79 -20.10
CA ARG A 315 -7.36 2.37 -19.52
C ARG A 315 -6.18 2.19 -20.46
N ALA A 316 -5.22 3.12 -20.41
CA ALA A 316 -3.97 3.01 -21.15
C ALA A 316 -3.12 1.86 -20.57
N ASN A 317 -2.44 1.13 -21.44
CA ASN A 317 -1.55 0.05 -21.04
C ASN A 317 -0.12 0.61 -20.83
N PRO A 318 0.39 0.65 -19.59
CA PRO A 318 1.73 1.18 -19.32
C PRO A 318 2.86 0.28 -19.85
N ALA A 319 2.56 -0.95 -20.27
CA ALA A 319 3.53 -1.85 -20.92
C ALA A 319 3.78 -1.52 -22.40
N GLU A 320 2.92 -0.70 -23.02
CA GLU A 320 3.08 -0.31 -24.41
C GLU A 320 4.34 0.55 -24.61
N PRO A 321 5.10 0.34 -25.70
CA PRO A 321 6.28 1.14 -26.00
C PRO A 321 6.04 2.64 -25.98
N GLU A 322 4.88 3.10 -26.44
CA GLU A 322 4.53 4.51 -26.55
C GLU A 322 4.32 5.17 -25.18
N TRP A 323 4.02 4.39 -24.13
CA TRP A 323 3.89 4.94 -22.78
C TRP A 323 5.25 5.27 -22.17
N GLY A 324 6.32 4.61 -22.61
CA GLY A 324 7.71 5.01 -22.34
C GLY A 324 8.35 4.42 -21.07
N ALA A 325 7.68 3.49 -20.36
CA ALA A 325 8.27 2.81 -19.21
C ALA A 325 9.30 1.75 -19.62
N GLN A 326 10.27 1.53 -18.72
CA GLN A 326 11.29 0.49 -18.87
C GLN A 326 10.67 -0.87 -18.59
N PHE A 327 10.72 -1.77 -19.58
CA PHE A 327 10.15 -3.11 -19.44
C PHE A 327 11.20 -4.08 -18.87
N PHE A 328 10.88 -4.79 -17.78
CA PHE A 328 11.77 -5.77 -17.14
C PHE A 328 11.16 -7.18 -17.16
N GLY A 329 11.98 -8.21 -16.93
CA GLY A 329 11.58 -9.61 -17.10
C GLY A 329 10.65 -10.14 -16.01
N SER A 330 9.79 -11.08 -16.39
CA SER A 330 8.98 -11.87 -15.45
C SER A 330 8.65 -13.27 -15.98
N ASP A 331 9.25 -13.67 -17.10
CA ASP A 331 8.93 -14.90 -17.82
C ASP A 331 9.94 -16.03 -17.52
N GLY A 332 10.86 -15.78 -16.58
CA GLY A 332 11.89 -16.70 -16.15
C GLY A 332 13.14 -16.58 -17.00
N THR A 333 14.30 -16.72 -16.35
CA THR A 333 15.60 -16.62 -17.03
C THR A 333 16.68 -17.38 -16.28
N THR A 334 17.85 -17.50 -16.88
CA THR A 334 19.05 -17.97 -16.20
C THR A 334 20.08 -16.86 -16.24
N LEU A 335 20.50 -16.40 -15.06
CA LEU A 335 21.52 -15.36 -14.92
C LEU A 335 22.88 -15.86 -15.40
N ALA A 336 23.81 -14.92 -15.60
CA ALA A 336 25.16 -15.23 -16.09
C ALA A 336 25.96 -16.16 -15.14
N ASP A 337 25.63 -16.16 -13.85
CA ASP A 337 26.24 -17.03 -12.83
C ASP A 337 25.59 -18.42 -12.74
N GLY A 338 24.56 -18.69 -13.55
CA GLY A 338 23.83 -19.96 -13.57
C GLY A 338 22.61 -20.01 -12.64
N THR A 339 22.33 -18.93 -11.89
CA THR A 339 21.11 -18.84 -11.08
C THR A 339 19.88 -18.89 -11.98
N ILE A 340 18.95 -19.80 -11.67
CA ILE A 340 17.69 -19.95 -12.42
C ILE A 340 16.61 -19.16 -11.69
N LEU A 341 16.02 -18.20 -12.39
CA LEU A 341 14.88 -17.42 -11.93
C LEU A 341 13.59 -17.96 -12.56
N ALA A 342 12.59 -18.23 -11.72
CA ALA A 342 11.33 -18.79 -12.15
C ALA A 342 10.46 -17.75 -12.88
N ALA A 343 9.66 -18.25 -13.83
CA ALA A 343 8.63 -17.48 -14.51
C ALA A 343 7.45 -17.20 -13.58
N VAL A 344 6.85 -16.03 -13.71
CA VAL A 344 5.54 -15.72 -13.17
C VAL A 344 4.48 -16.36 -14.06
N LYS A 345 3.55 -17.12 -13.46
CA LYS A 345 2.53 -17.91 -14.18
C LYS A 345 1.10 -17.54 -13.80
N ALA A 346 0.94 -16.53 -12.96
CA ALA A 346 -0.36 -16.07 -12.50
C ALA A 346 -0.34 -14.57 -12.26
N HIS A 347 -1.54 -13.99 -12.24
CA HIS A 347 -1.73 -12.57 -11.96
C HIS A 347 -1.34 -12.18 -10.54
N ASP A 348 -1.50 -13.08 -9.58
CA ASP A 348 -1.31 -12.76 -8.16
C ASP A 348 0.16 -12.46 -7.83
N VAL A 349 0.38 -11.60 -6.85
CA VAL A 349 1.73 -11.31 -6.32
C VAL A 349 2.22 -12.36 -5.33
N VAL A 350 1.30 -13.08 -4.68
CA VAL A 350 1.54 -14.14 -3.70
C VAL A 350 0.44 -15.19 -3.84
N GLY A 351 0.70 -16.43 -3.43
CA GLY A 351 -0.30 -17.49 -3.35
C GLY A 351 -0.96 -17.57 -1.97
N ALA A 352 -1.78 -18.60 -1.75
CA ALA A 352 -2.42 -18.85 -0.45
C ALA A 352 -1.46 -19.35 0.65
N SER A 353 -0.20 -19.68 0.29
CA SER A 353 0.86 -20.04 1.24
C SER A 353 2.23 -19.90 0.59
N ARG A 354 3.31 -19.96 1.39
CA ARG A 354 4.70 -19.93 0.90
C ARG A 354 4.97 -20.95 -0.21
N HIS A 355 4.35 -22.13 -0.16
CA HIS A 355 4.50 -23.16 -1.17
C HIS A 355 3.94 -22.74 -2.54
N PHE A 356 2.89 -21.93 -2.56
CA PHE A 356 2.22 -21.46 -3.77
C PHE A 356 2.72 -20.09 -4.26
N ASP A 357 3.77 -19.54 -3.63
CA ASP A 357 4.33 -18.25 -4.03
C ASP A 357 5.31 -18.37 -5.22
N HIS A 358 5.88 -19.55 -5.48
CA HIS A 358 7.04 -19.74 -6.36
C HIS A 358 6.88 -19.36 -7.85
N ASP A 359 5.66 -19.02 -8.28
CA ASP A 359 5.33 -18.61 -9.65
C ASP A 359 4.53 -17.28 -9.69
N LYS A 360 4.66 -16.47 -8.64
CA LYS A 360 3.96 -15.20 -8.44
C LYS A 360 4.91 -14.00 -8.57
N TYR A 361 4.39 -12.80 -8.84
CA TYR A 361 5.25 -11.61 -9.05
C TYR A 361 6.19 -11.29 -7.86
N LEU A 362 5.76 -11.54 -6.61
CA LEU A 362 6.58 -11.43 -5.40
C LEU A 362 6.96 -12.80 -4.82
N GLY A 363 6.95 -13.81 -5.68
CA GLY A 363 7.37 -15.17 -5.40
C GLY A 363 8.87 -15.28 -5.17
N ASP A 364 9.26 -16.08 -4.18
CA ASP A 364 10.67 -16.36 -3.95
C ASP A 364 11.32 -17.00 -5.19
N GLY A 365 12.50 -16.50 -5.56
CA GLY A 365 13.25 -16.97 -6.72
C GLY A 365 12.62 -16.67 -8.09
N THR A 366 11.59 -15.83 -8.18
CA THR A 366 11.06 -15.40 -9.50
C THR A 366 11.89 -14.28 -10.10
N GLU A 367 11.88 -14.21 -11.43
CA GLU A 367 12.56 -13.12 -12.17
C GLU A 367 11.98 -11.75 -11.78
N SER A 368 10.66 -11.66 -11.62
CA SER A 368 10.00 -10.42 -11.23
C SER A 368 10.47 -9.91 -9.87
N LEU A 369 10.52 -10.77 -8.84
CA LEU A 369 10.95 -10.34 -7.52
C LEU A 369 12.43 -9.91 -7.53
N TYR A 370 13.28 -10.67 -8.22
CA TYR A 370 14.68 -10.33 -8.39
C TYR A 370 14.86 -8.91 -8.96
N ASP A 371 14.16 -8.59 -10.05
CA ASP A 371 14.25 -7.27 -10.68
C ASP A 371 13.65 -6.16 -9.79
N ILE A 372 12.55 -6.43 -9.09
CA ILE A 372 11.96 -5.50 -8.11
C ILE A 372 12.99 -5.16 -7.02
N GLN A 373 13.69 -6.14 -6.47
CA GLN A 373 14.72 -5.91 -5.45
C GLN A 373 15.90 -5.09 -5.99
N LYS A 374 16.32 -5.31 -7.25
CA LYS A 374 17.33 -4.49 -7.93
C LYS A 374 16.86 -3.04 -8.14
N ILE A 375 15.59 -2.84 -8.51
CA ILE A 375 15.03 -1.49 -8.68
C ILE A 375 14.96 -0.75 -7.34
N ILE A 376 14.53 -1.43 -6.27
CA ILE A 376 14.47 -0.88 -4.90
C ILE A 376 15.84 -0.36 -4.45
N THR A 377 16.89 -1.16 -4.67
CA THR A 377 18.27 -0.83 -4.27
C THR A 377 19.02 0.06 -5.26
N GLY A 378 18.40 0.39 -6.40
CA GLY A 378 19.00 1.25 -7.42
C GLY A 378 20.00 0.56 -8.35
N GLU A 379 20.15 -0.77 -8.27
CA GLU A 379 21.00 -1.62 -9.11
C GLU A 379 20.39 -1.86 -10.51
N ARG A 380 19.96 -0.77 -11.17
CA ARG A 380 19.13 -0.78 -12.39
C ARG A 380 19.80 -1.41 -13.61
N HIS A 381 21.12 -1.50 -13.62
CA HIS A 381 21.87 -2.09 -14.72
C HIS A 381 21.85 -3.63 -14.69
N ASP A 382 21.42 -4.21 -13.57
CA ASP A 382 21.40 -5.65 -13.33
C ASP A 382 20.00 -6.26 -13.46
N ILE A 383 19.00 -5.45 -13.84
CA ILE A 383 17.65 -5.95 -14.15
C ILE A 383 17.67 -6.76 -15.43
N THR A 384 16.84 -7.80 -15.49
CA THR A 384 16.78 -8.64 -16.67
C THR A 384 15.96 -7.94 -17.77
N PRO A 385 16.33 -8.12 -19.06
CA PRO A 385 15.58 -7.55 -20.16
C PRO A 385 14.27 -8.33 -20.33
N GLY A 386 13.12 -7.65 -20.21
CA GLY A 386 11.85 -8.30 -20.48
C GLY A 386 11.49 -8.33 -21.96
N SER A 387 10.73 -9.35 -22.38
CA SER A 387 10.15 -9.41 -23.73
C SER A 387 8.72 -8.87 -23.71
N ARG A 388 8.47 -7.75 -24.40
CA ARG A 388 7.10 -7.29 -24.66
C ARG A 388 6.45 -8.29 -25.61
N SER A 389 5.63 -9.21 -25.10
CA SER A 389 4.77 -9.99 -25.99
C SER A 389 3.70 -9.05 -26.54
N ILE A 390 3.86 -8.63 -27.78
CA ILE A 390 2.77 -8.02 -28.53
C ILE A 390 1.73 -9.12 -28.66
N ALA A 391 0.63 -9.04 -27.92
CA ALA A 391 -0.56 -9.83 -28.21
C ALA A 391 -1.14 -9.31 -29.54
N SER A 392 -0.52 -9.69 -30.65
CA SER A 392 -1.20 -9.69 -31.93
C SER A 392 -2.27 -10.77 -31.84
N ASP A 393 -3.50 -10.39 -31.48
CA ASP A 393 -4.78 -10.98 -31.94
C ASP A 393 -5.94 -10.74 -30.94
N ALA A 394 -6.30 -9.48 -30.70
CA ALA A 394 -7.65 -9.13 -30.23
C ALA A 394 -8.59 -8.72 -31.38
N THR A 395 -8.17 -8.87 -32.65
CA THR A 395 -8.92 -8.44 -33.84
C THR A 395 -9.79 -9.54 -34.46
N LEU A 396 -10.06 -10.63 -33.76
CA LEU A 396 -10.84 -11.77 -34.29
C LEU A 396 -12.07 -12.11 -33.46
N LEU A 397 -12.87 -11.12 -33.04
CA LEU A 397 -14.24 -11.39 -32.54
C LEU A 397 -15.30 -10.37 -33.01
N ALA A 398 -15.00 -9.56 -34.03
CA ALA A 398 -15.95 -8.56 -34.54
C ALA A 398 -16.20 -8.64 -36.06
N GLU A 399 -16.11 -9.82 -36.68
CA GLU A 399 -16.68 -10.03 -38.01
C GLU A 399 -17.30 -11.42 -38.12
N GLY A 400 -18.63 -11.49 -38.15
CA GLY A 400 -19.36 -12.68 -38.54
C GLY A 400 -20.66 -12.93 -37.78
N ASP A 401 -21.69 -12.10 -37.99
CA ASP A 401 -22.92 -12.62 -38.62
C ASP A 401 -23.86 -11.46 -39.02
N GLY A 402 -23.56 -10.87 -40.18
CA GLY A 402 -24.49 -10.03 -40.92
C GLY A 402 -25.07 -10.85 -42.06
N ALA A 403 -26.13 -11.62 -41.81
CA ALA A 403 -26.92 -12.25 -42.86
C ALA A 403 -28.40 -11.90 -42.69
N ARG A 404 -28.84 -10.85 -43.39
CA ARG A 404 -30.21 -10.71 -43.91
C ARG A 404 -30.21 -11.18 -45.37
N PRO A 405 -31.34 -11.68 -45.89
CA PRO A 405 -32.47 -10.81 -46.25
C PRO A 405 -33.63 -10.82 -45.27
#